data_AF-A0A7V3SC24-F1
#
_entry.id   AF-A0A7V3SC24-F1
#
_cell.length_a   1.000
_cell.length_b   1.000
_cell.length_c   1.000
_cell.angle_alpha   90.00
_cell.angle_beta   90.00
_cell.angle_gamma   90.00
#
_symmetry.space_group_name_H-M   'P 1'
#
loop_
_entity.id
_entity.type
_entity.pdbx_description
1 polymer ?
#
loop_
_entity_poly.entity_id
_entity_poly.type
_entity_poly.pdbx_seq_one_letter_code
_entity_poly.pdbx_strand_id
1 'polypeptide(L)'
;MVTDFGTLGLFIVIAFIFPLLLIGLPLILRYSGAIPKHPNRTKQDVYECGMKPFRGAWAQINFHYYVFAILFVVLDVMSVFIFPWAARFIGLETNTDQTWGIITVAVFVGILLVGLAYAWKKKALEWK
;
A
#
# COMPACT_ATOMS: atom_id res chain seq x y z
N MET A 1 21.12 18.78 6.91
CA MET A 1 20.71 17.53 7.59
C MET A 1 19.59 17.77 8.61
N VAL A 2 19.80 18.49 9.72
CA VAL A 2 18.72 18.76 10.70
C VAL A 2 17.61 19.65 10.14
N THR A 3 17.95 20.62 9.29
CA THR A 3 17.01 21.46 8.55
C THR A 3 16.11 20.65 7.61
N ASP A 4 16.66 19.60 6.98
CA ASP A 4 15.95 18.75 6.03
C ASP A 4 14.90 17.88 6.74
N PHE A 5 15.22 17.39 7.94
CA PHE A 5 14.25 16.75 8.82
C PHE A 5 13.16 17.72 9.30
N GLY A 6 13.50 19.00 9.48
CA GLY A 6 12.52 20.06 9.76
C GLY A 6 11.53 20.26 8.61
N THR A 7 12.02 20.32 7.37
CA THR A 7 11.18 20.41 6.17
C THR A 7 10.30 19.18 5.99
N LEU A 8 10.83 17.97 6.21
CA LEU A 8 10.06 16.73 6.17
C LEU A 8 8.97 16.69 7.26
N GLY A 9 9.31 17.11 8.48
CA GLY A 9 8.35 17.21 9.58
C GLY A 9 7.22 18.17 9.26
N LEU A 10 7.54 19.34 8.70
CA LEU A 10 6.54 20.31 8.24
C LEU A 10 5.65 19.71 7.14
N PHE A 11 6.22 18.99 6.18
CA PHE A 11 5.47 18.35 5.11
C PHE A 11 4.49 17.30 5.66
N ILE A 12 4.92 16.49 6.62
CA ILE A 12 4.06 15.51 7.30
C ILE A 12 2.91 16.22 8.03
N VAL A 13 3.19 17.29 8.76
CA VAL A 13 2.16 18.07 9.47
C VAL A 13 1.12 18.61 8.49
N ILE A 14 1.56 19.21 7.38
CA ILE A 14 0.66 19.70 6.33
C ILE A 14 -0.14 18.55 5.71
N ALA A 15 0.50 17.41 5.44
CA ALA A 15 -0.12 16.22 4.86
C ALA A 15 -1.23 15.64 5.74
N PHE A 16 -1.17 15.80 7.07
CA PHE A 16 -2.26 15.42 7.97
C PHE A 16 -3.30 16.52 8.14
N ILE A 17 -2.89 17.79 8.26
CA ILE A 17 -3.81 18.93 8.42
C ILE A 17 -4.75 19.04 7.21
N PHE A 18 -4.25 18.79 6.00
CA PHE A 18 -5.04 18.97 4.79
C PHE A 18 -6.25 18.02 4.70
N PRO A 19 -6.12 16.67 4.80
CA PRO A 19 -7.27 15.77 4.88
C PRO A 19 -8.17 16.03 6.08
N LEU A 20 -7.60 16.39 7.24
CA LEU A 20 -8.38 16.72 8.43
C LEU A 20 -9.25 17.97 8.21
N LEU A 21 -8.75 18.99 7.50
CA LEU A 21 -9.55 20.14 7.09
C LEU A 21 -10.62 19.75 6.08
N LEU A 22 -10.31 18.91 5.08
CA LEU A 22 -11.28 18.48 4.07
C LEU A 22 -12.44 17.67 4.67
N ILE A 23 -12.16 16.85 5.69
CA ILE A 23 -13.19 16.08 6.40
C ILE A 23 -13.86 16.95 7.47
N GLY A 24 -13.10 17.76 8.18
CA GLY A 24 -13.54 18.56 9.33
C GLY A 24 -14.41 19.76 8.93
N LEU A 25 -14.08 20.47 7.85
CA LEU A 25 -14.82 21.66 7.42
C LEU A 25 -16.28 21.35 7.09
N PRO A 26 -16.63 20.32 6.28
CA PRO A 26 -18.03 19.94 6.06
C PRO A 26 -18.76 19.54 7.34
N LEU A 27 -18.08 18.90 8.30
CA LEU A 27 -18.65 18.55 9.59
C LEU A 27 -18.96 19.80 10.42
N ILE A 28 -18.02 20.75 10.51
CA ILE A 28 -18.20 22.01 11.23
C ILE A 28 -19.33 22.82 10.61
N LEU A 29 -19.36 22.96 9.27
CA LEU A 29 -20.43 23.67 8.56
C LEU A 29 -21.80 23.02 8.73
N ARG A 30 -21.84 21.69 8.87
CA ARG A 30 -23.06 20.94 9.21
C ARG A 30 -23.50 21.17 10.67
N TYR A 31 -22.57 21.33 11.60
CA TYR A 31 -22.88 21.63 13.01
C TYR A 31 -23.27 23.09 13.23
N SER A 32 -22.67 24.03 12.50
CA SER A 32 -22.96 25.47 12.58
C SER A 32 -24.28 25.87 11.90
N GLY A 33 -24.94 24.94 11.20
CA GLY A 33 -26.19 25.19 10.48
C GLY A 33 -26.02 25.86 9.12
N ALA A 34 -24.77 26.09 8.67
CA ALA A 34 -24.48 26.66 7.34
C ALA A 34 -24.82 25.70 6.19
N ILE A 35 -24.85 24.38 6.44
CA ILE A 35 -25.23 23.35 5.48
C ILE A 35 -26.48 22.59 5.98
N PRO A 36 -27.47 22.30 5.11
CA PRO A 36 -28.67 21.55 5.48
C PRO A 36 -28.36 20.14 6.01
N LYS A 37 -28.97 19.79 7.14
CA LYS A 37 -28.88 18.45 7.76
C LYS A 37 -30.22 17.73 7.63
N HIS A 38 -30.36 16.90 6.58
CA HIS A 38 -31.55 16.07 6.36
C HIS A 38 -31.19 14.57 6.32
N PRO A 39 -30.87 13.97 7.48
CA PRO A 39 -30.70 12.52 7.58
C PRO A 39 -32.05 11.85 7.27
N ASN A 40 -32.02 10.85 6.41
CA ASN A 40 -33.18 10.02 6.08
C ASN A 40 -32.71 8.57 6.12
N ARG A 41 -33.56 7.66 6.62
CA ARG A 41 -33.29 6.23 6.67
C ARG A 41 -32.83 5.70 5.31
N THR A 42 -33.48 6.13 4.21
CA THR A 42 -33.09 5.73 2.85
C THR A 42 -31.73 6.27 2.41
N LYS A 43 -31.32 7.46 2.87
CA LYS A 43 -29.99 8.04 2.56
C LYS A 43 -28.85 7.37 3.31
N GLN A 44 -29.18 6.71 4.43
CA GLN A 44 -28.22 6.01 5.29
C GLN A 44 -28.22 4.49 5.06
N ASP A 45 -29.12 4.01 4.20
CA ASP A 45 -29.19 2.59 3.86
C ASP A 45 -28.07 2.22 2.88
N VAL A 46 -27.73 0.93 2.84
CA VAL A 46 -26.73 0.42 1.91
C VAL A 46 -27.27 0.50 0.48
N TYR A 47 -26.44 0.98 -0.44
CA TYR A 47 -26.83 1.13 -1.83
C TYR A 47 -26.92 -0.22 -2.53
N GLU A 48 -28.13 -0.63 -2.91
CA GLU A 48 -28.41 -1.79 -3.77
C GLU A 48 -29.68 -1.52 -4.61
N CYS A 49 -29.74 -0.35 -5.26
CA CYS A 49 -30.88 0.09 -6.09
C CYS A 49 -32.26 0.00 -5.38
N GLY A 50 -32.29 0.24 -4.06
CA GLY A 50 -33.51 0.17 -3.24
C GLY A 50 -33.90 -1.23 -2.77
N MET A 51 -33.11 -2.24 -3.09
CA MET A 51 -33.23 -3.59 -2.55
C MET A 51 -32.39 -3.76 -1.28
N LYS A 52 -32.69 -4.79 -0.49
CA LYS A 52 -31.80 -5.18 0.60
C LYS A 52 -30.52 -5.80 0.01
N PRO A 53 -29.33 -5.52 0.57
CA PRO A 53 -28.08 -6.10 0.07
C PRO A 53 -28.15 -7.62 -0.02
N PHE A 54 -27.78 -8.17 -1.17
CA PHE A 54 -27.81 -9.62 -1.42
C PHE A 54 -26.78 -10.39 -0.58
N ARG A 55 -25.66 -9.77 -0.23
CA ARG A 55 -24.61 -10.34 0.61
C ARG A 55 -24.45 -9.52 1.89
N GLY A 56 -24.28 -10.21 3.01
CA GLY A 56 -23.89 -9.56 4.27
C GLY A 56 -22.49 -8.94 4.15
N ALA A 57 -22.20 -7.94 5.00
CA ALA A 57 -20.91 -7.26 5.05
C ALA A 57 -19.71 -8.20 5.29
N TRP A 58 -19.96 -9.41 5.81
CA TRP A 58 -18.98 -10.43 6.14
C TRP A 58 -19.00 -11.63 5.19
N ALA A 59 -19.45 -11.43 3.94
CA ALA A 59 -19.42 -12.50 2.95
C ALA A 59 -17.97 -12.93 2.67
N GLN A 60 -17.78 -14.24 2.42
CA GLN A 60 -16.49 -14.75 2.00
C GLN A 60 -16.08 -14.09 0.68
N ILE A 61 -14.99 -13.33 0.74
CA ILE A 61 -14.29 -12.80 -0.42
C ILE A 61 -13.36 -13.88 -0.99
N ASN A 62 -12.96 -13.70 -2.24
CA ASN A 62 -12.18 -14.71 -2.94
C ASN A 62 -10.83 -14.99 -2.24
N PHE A 63 -10.49 -16.26 -1.98
CA PHE A 63 -9.25 -16.62 -1.29
C PHE A 63 -7.98 -16.13 -2.03
N HIS A 64 -8.07 -15.85 -3.33
CA HIS A 64 -6.95 -15.33 -4.12
C HIS A 64 -6.37 -14.04 -3.53
N TYR A 65 -7.18 -13.14 -2.93
CA TYR A 65 -6.67 -11.92 -2.26
C TYR A 65 -5.64 -12.24 -1.18
N TYR A 66 -5.82 -13.33 -0.43
CA TYR A 66 -4.90 -13.77 0.61
C TYR A 66 -3.56 -14.24 0.03
N VAL A 67 -3.60 -15.00 -1.06
CA VAL A 67 -2.39 -15.48 -1.74
C VAL A 67 -1.55 -14.32 -2.28
N PHE A 68 -2.21 -13.32 -2.88
CA PHE A 68 -1.56 -12.09 -3.32
C PHE A 68 -0.94 -11.32 -2.14
N ALA A 69 -1.65 -11.20 -1.02
CA ALA A 69 -1.13 -10.51 0.17
C ALA A 69 0.12 -11.20 0.74
N ILE A 70 0.13 -12.52 0.86
CA ILE A 70 1.32 -13.25 1.33
C ILE A 70 2.49 -13.09 0.36
N LEU A 71 2.23 -13.24 -0.94
CA LEU A 71 3.26 -13.07 -1.95
C LEU A 71 3.86 -11.65 -1.90
N PHE A 72 3.01 -10.64 -1.73
CA PHE A 72 3.45 -9.25 -1.55
C PHE A 72 4.33 -9.08 -0.32
N VAL A 73 3.92 -9.60 0.85
CA VAL A 73 4.71 -9.51 2.09
C VAL A 73 6.08 -10.19 1.94
N VAL A 74 6.12 -11.36 1.30
CA VAL A 74 7.39 -12.05 1.04
C VAL A 74 8.30 -11.19 0.14
N LEU A 75 7.76 -10.62 -0.94
CA LEU A 75 8.55 -9.74 -1.83
C LEU A 75 8.97 -8.43 -1.13
N ASP A 76 8.13 -7.88 -0.26
CA ASP A 76 8.41 -6.65 0.50
C ASP A 76 9.56 -6.85 1.49
N VAL A 77 9.52 -7.93 2.28
CA VAL A 77 10.61 -8.32 3.19
C VAL A 77 11.93 -8.49 2.43
N MET A 78 11.87 -9.03 1.22
CA MET A 78 13.05 -9.23 0.39
C MET A 78 13.61 -7.89 -0.13
N SER A 79 12.74 -6.91 -0.42
CA SER A 79 13.14 -5.57 -0.83
C SER A 79 13.93 -4.84 0.27
N VAL A 80 13.59 -5.05 1.54
CA VAL A 80 14.32 -4.50 2.70
C VAL A 80 15.79 -4.89 2.70
N PHE A 81 16.17 -6.03 2.11
CA PHE A 81 17.58 -6.42 1.96
C PHE A 81 18.24 -5.79 0.73
N ILE A 82 17.49 -5.59 -0.35
CA ILE A 82 18.02 -5.04 -1.61
C ILE A 82 18.30 -3.54 -1.47
N PHE A 83 17.44 -2.77 -0.78
CA PHE A 83 17.59 -1.31 -0.69
C PHE A 83 18.90 -0.85 0.00
N PRO A 84 19.29 -1.36 1.18
CA PRO A 84 20.54 -0.98 1.82
C PRO A 84 21.77 -1.38 0.98
N TRP A 85 21.72 -2.54 0.33
CA TRP A 85 22.75 -2.97 -0.60
C TRP A 85 22.87 -1.99 -1.78
N ALA A 86 21.75 -1.66 -2.43
CA ALA A 86 21.72 -0.75 -3.57
C ALA A 86 22.23 0.66 -3.19
N ALA A 87 21.85 1.16 -2.02
CA ALA A 87 22.31 2.46 -1.52
C ALA A 87 23.83 2.51 -1.31
N ARG A 88 24.44 1.41 -0.84
CA ARG A 88 25.90 1.29 -0.71
C ARG A 88 26.60 1.11 -2.05
N PHE A 89 25.93 0.46 -3.00
CA PHE A 89 26.49 0.12 -4.31
C PHE A 89 26.75 1.35 -5.20
N ILE A 90 25.98 2.43 -5.04
CA ILE A 90 26.06 3.65 -5.86
C ILE A 90 27.35 4.47 -5.64
N GLY A 91 28.10 4.22 -4.55
CA GLY A 91 29.26 5.04 -4.15
C GLY A 91 30.63 4.38 -4.23
N LEU A 92 30.77 3.19 -4.81
CA LEU A 92 32.03 2.43 -4.84
C LEU A 92 32.74 2.56 -6.19
N GLU A 93 34.05 2.83 -6.16
CA GLU A 93 34.93 2.67 -7.33
C GLU A 93 35.05 1.20 -7.71
N THR A 94 35.16 0.95 -9.02
CA THR A 94 35.13 -0.38 -9.66
C THR A 94 36.22 -1.31 -9.14
N ASN A 95 35.91 -2.08 -8.08
CA ASN A 95 36.79 -3.07 -7.44
C ASN A 95 36.17 -4.47 -7.52
N THR A 96 36.99 -5.52 -7.32
CA THR A 96 36.58 -6.94 -7.34
C THR A 96 35.39 -7.24 -6.41
N ASP A 97 35.29 -6.54 -5.28
CA ASP A 97 34.21 -6.70 -4.30
C ASP A 97 32.83 -6.29 -4.85
N GLN A 98 32.80 -5.39 -5.83
CA GLN A 98 31.57 -4.91 -6.46
C GLN A 98 30.95 -6.00 -7.36
N THR A 99 31.77 -6.78 -8.06
CA THR A 99 31.31 -7.89 -8.90
C THR A 99 30.64 -8.98 -8.06
N TRP A 100 31.23 -9.34 -6.91
CA TRP A 100 30.63 -10.31 -5.98
C TRP A 100 29.31 -9.81 -5.38
N GLY A 101 29.22 -8.51 -5.08
CA GLY A 101 27.98 -7.87 -4.63
C GLY A 101 26.85 -8.00 -5.67
N ILE A 102 27.13 -7.71 -6.94
CA ILE A 102 26.15 -7.87 -8.04
C ILE A 102 25.69 -9.32 -8.15
N ILE A 103 26.63 -10.28 -8.17
CA ILE A 103 26.30 -11.70 -8.29
C ILE A 103 25.40 -12.15 -7.14
N THR A 104 25.71 -11.73 -5.92
CA THR A 104 24.91 -12.09 -4.73
C THR A 104 23.47 -11.60 -4.85
N VAL A 105 23.27 -10.33 -5.25
CA VAL A 105 21.92 -9.80 -5.43
C VAL A 105 21.23 -10.35 -6.67
N ALA A 106 21.95 -10.66 -7.75
CA ALA A 106 21.39 -11.32 -8.91
C ALA A 106 20.87 -12.73 -8.57
N VAL A 107 21.61 -13.49 -7.76
CA VAL A 107 21.16 -14.79 -7.24
C VAL A 107 19.95 -14.62 -6.31
N PHE A 108 19.99 -13.63 -5.41
CA PHE A 108 18.89 -13.34 -4.50
C PHE A 108 17.59 -12.99 -5.24
N VAL A 109 17.66 -12.08 -6.21
CA VAL A 109 16.54 -11.72 -7.09
C VAL A 109 16.12 -12.92 -7.95
N GLY A 110 17.06 -13.73 -8.43
CA GLY A 110 16.79 -14.96 -9.15
C GLY A 110 15.91 -15.93 -8.36
N ILE A 111 16.17 -16.10 -7.05
CA ILE A 111 15.34 -16.92 -6.17
C ILE A 111 13.90 -16.37 -6.09
N LEU A 112 13.72 -15.04 -6.02
CA LEU A 112 12.39 -14.41 -6.04
C LEU A 112 11.64 -14.69 -7.34
N LEU A 113 12.34 -14.54 -8.47
CA LEU A 113 11.76 -14.79 -9.79
C LEU A 113 11.34 -16.25 -9.95
N VAL A 114 12.11 -17.20 -9.41
CA VAL A 114 11.73 -18.62 -9.39
C VAL A 114 10.47 -18.85 -8.55
N GLY A 115 10.39 -18.25 -7.36
CA GLY A 115 9.18 -18.33 -6.52
C GLY A 115 7.95 -17.76 -7.21
N LEU A 116 8.09 -16.60 -7.86
CA LEU A 116 7.02 -15.97 -8.63
C LEU A 116 6.61 -16.81 -9.84
N ALA A 117 7.57 -17.34 -10.59
CA ALA A 117 7.32 -18.21 -11.74
C ALA A 117 6.60 -19.50 -11.33
N TYR A 118 6.95 -20.07 -10.16
CA TYR A 118 6.24 -21.22 -9.60
C TYR A 118 4.79 -20.87 -9.24
N ALA A 119 4.56 -19.75 -8.56
CA ALA A 119 3.21 -19.27 -8.23
C ALA A 119 2.36 -19.03 -9.49
N TRP A 120 2.96 -18.45 -10.54
CA TRP A 120 2.34 -18.26 -11.84
C TRP A 120 1.97 -19.59 -12.50
N LYS A 121 2.91 -20.55 -12.53
CA LYS A 121 2.66 -21.88 -13.09
C LYS A 121 1.55 -22.64 -12.36
N LYS A 122 1.41 -22.42 -11.05
CA LYS A 122 0.33 -22.97 -10.21
C LYS A 122 -0.99 -22.23 -10.37
N LYS A 123 -1.08 -21.23 -11.24
CA LYS A 123 -2.29 -20.42 -11.47
C LYS A 123 -2.76 -19.69 -10.22
N ALA A 124 -1.88 -19.54 -9.23
CA ALA A 124 -2.19 -18.84 -7.98
C ALA A 124 -2.45 -17.34 -8.20
N LEU A 125 -2.01 -16.82 -9.35
CA LEU A 125 -2.16 -15.43 -9.78
C LEU A 125 -3.30 -15.23 -10.80
N GLU A 126 -3.99 -16.29 -11.22
CA GLU A 126 -5.11 -16.17 -12.17
C GLU A 126 -6.37 -15.73 -11.44
N TRP A 127 -7.07 -14.73 -11.99
CA TRP A 127 -8.37 -14.27 -11.51
C TRP A 127 -9.46 -14.92 -12.38
N LYS A 128 -10.39 -15.61 -11.73
CA LYS A 128 -11.66 -16.06 -12.32
C LYS A 128 -12.81 -15.55 -11.47
#